data_AF-A0A4S5BHT3-F1
#
_entry.id   AF-A0A4S5BHT3-F1
#
_cell.length_a   1.000
_cell.length_b   1.000
_cell.length_c   1.000
_cell.angle_alpha   90.00
_cell.angle_beta   90.00
_cell.angle_gamma   90.00
#
_symmetry.space_group_name_H-M   'P 1'
#
loop_
_entity.id
_entity.type
_entity.pdbx_description
1 polymer ?
#
loop_
_entity_poly.entity_id
_entity_poly.type
_entity_poly.pdbx_seq_one_letter_code
_entity_poly.pdbx_strand_id
1 'polypeptide(L)'
;MLNLNFWYSTYVVYGKQAGLANAANLGIMGAAIGIAVYALVFVGLLVIIRKTSPLNVLTKSWASFILYFVIETIALLVVLFGGLLTTV
;
A
#
# COMPACT_ATOMS: atom_id res chain seq x y z
N MET A 1 14.83 -26.28 16.68
CA MET A 1 15.25 -25.15 15.81
C MET A 1 14.07 -24.18 15.72
N LEU A 2 14.24 -22.88 15.99
CA LEU A 2 13.13 -21.90 15.91
C LEU A 2 12.85 -21.52 14.45
N ASN A 3 11.58 -21.50 14.06
CA ASN A 3 11.13 -21.02 12.75
C ASN A 3 10.71 -19.55 12.87
N LEU A 4 11.44 -18.64 12.20
CA LEU A 4 11.22 -17.19 12.23
C LEU A 4 10.31 -16.68 11.10
N ASN A 5 9.64 -17.58 10.39
CA ASN A 5 8.70 -17.20 9.34
C ASN A 5 7.48 -16.49 9.96
N PHE A 6 7.21 -15.26 9.49
CA PHE A 6 6.12 -14.42 9.99
C PHE A 6 4.75 -15.11 9.91
N TRP A 7 4.41 -15.69 8.76
CA TRP A 7 3.13 -16.36 8.53
C TRP A 7 2.94 -17.60 9.41
N TYR A 8 4.03 -18.35 9.62
CA TYR A 8 4.03 -19.46 10.57
C TYR A 8 3.78 -18.97 12.01
N SER A 9 4.38 -17.84 12.41
CA SER A 9 4.10 -17.24 13.71
C SER A 9 2.63 -16.87 13.85
N THR A 10 2.00 -16.31 12.81
CA THR A 10 0.56 -16.02 12.83
C THR A 10 -0.28 -17.29 12.97
N TYR A 11 0.11 -18.37 12.29
CA TYR A 11 -0.56 -19.68 12.44
C TYR A 11 -0.45 -20.24 13.86
N VAL A 12 0.73 -20.14 14.49
CA VAL A 12 0.92 -20.62 15.87
C VAL A 12 0.02 -19.87 16.86
N VAL A 13 -0.18 -18.57 16.66
CA VAL A 13 -1.00 -17.72 17.55
C VAL A 13 -2.51 -17.89 17.27
N TYR A 14 -2.91 -17.87 16.00
CA TYR A 14 -4.32 -17.77 15.60
C TYR A 14 -4.91 -19.06 15.03
N GLY A 15 -4.12 -20.13 14.84
CA GLY A 15 -4.58 -21.42 14.36
C GLY A 15 -5.36 -21.32 13.05
N LYS A 16 -6.59 -21.84 13.03
CA LYS A 16 -7.47 -21.85 11.84
C LYS A 16 -7.89 -20.45 11.38
N GLN A 17 -7.83 -19.45 12.26
CA GLN A 17 -8.19 -18.06 11.98
C GLN A 17 -7.01 -17.26 11.40
N ALA A 18 -5.82 -17.86 11.29
CA ALA A 18 -4.62 -17.19 10.79
C ALA A 18 -4.78 -16.60 9.38
N GLY A 19 -5.62 -17.19 8.53
CA GLY A 19 -5.91 -16.64 7.21
C GLY A 19 -6.48 -15.22 7.25
N LEU A 20 -7.37 -14.92 8.21
CA LEU A 20 -7.93 -13.58 8.38
C LEU A 20 -6.86 -12.58 8.87
N ALA A 21 -6.05 -13.00 9.85
CA ALA A 21 -4.96 -12.18 10.37
C ALA A 21 -3.90 -11.92 9.29
N ASN A 22 -3.55 -12.92 8.49
CA ASN A 22 -2.59 -12.80 7.40
C ASN A 22 -3.12 -11.87 6.29
N ALA A 23 -4.40 -11.97 5.94
CA ALA A 23 -5.04 -11.05 5.00
C ALA A 23 -5.01 -9.59 5.49
N ALA A 24 -5.30 -9.36 6.78
CA ALA A 24 -5.22 -8.03 7.36
C ALA A 24 -3.78 -7.48 7.34
N ASN A 25 -2.79 -8.31 7.69
CA ASN A 25 -1.37 -7.94 7.62
C ASN A 25 -0.94 -7.58 6.20
N LEU A 26 -1.33 -8.36 5.19
CA LEU A 26 -1.10 -8.04 3.79
C LEU A 26 -1.75 -6.73 3.36
N GLY A 27 -2.98 -6.45 3.82
CA GLY A 27 -3.65 -5.17 3.58
C GLY A 27 -2.89 -3.99 4.16
N ILE A 28 -2.41 -4.10 5.40
CA ILE A 28 -1.59 -3.06 6.07
C ILE A 28 -0.27 -2.86 5.32
N MET A 29 0.41 -3.94 4.92
CA MET A 29 1.64 -3.87 4.12
C MET A 29 1.39 -3.22 2.76
N GLY A 30 0.30 -3.59 2.09
CA GLY A 30 -0.11 -3.00 0.81
C GLY A 30 -0.36 -1.50 0.92
N ALA A 31 -1.06 -1.06 1.95
CA ALA A 31 -1.27 0.36 2.25
C ALA A 31 0.05 1.09 2.57
N ALA A 32 0.95 0.48 3.35
CA ALA A 32 2.27 1.07 3.62
C ALA A 32 3.10 1.27 2.34
N ILE A 33 3.03 0.31 1.41
CA ILE A 33 3.65 0.44 0.08
C ILE A 33 2.95 1.53 -0.74
N GLY A 34 1.62 1.61 -0.71
CA GLY A 34 0.84 2.66 -1.37
C GLY A 34 1.28 4.06 -0.94
N ILE A 35 1.40 4.28 0.38
CA ILE A 35 1.92 5.52 0.96
C ILE A 35 3.34 5.83 0.44
N ALA A 36 4.23 4.84 0.41
CA ALA A 36 5.59 5.02 -0.07
C ALA A 36 5.65 5.40 -1.57
N VAL A 37 4.84 4.74 -2.40
CA VAL A 37 4.71 5.06 -3.83
C VAL A 37 4.16 6.47 -4.02
N TYR A 38 3.11 6.84 -3.29
CA TYR A 38 2.57 8.20 -3.31
C TYR A 38 3.62 9.23 -2.92
N ALA A 39 4.40 8.99 -1.86
CA ALA A 39 5.46 9.90 -1.43
C ALA A 39 6.51 10.13 -2.53
N LEU A 40 6.97 9.06 -3.18
CA LEU A 40 7.92 9.15 -4.29
C LEU A 40 7.33 9.92 -5.49
N VAL A 41 6.09 9.59 -5.89
CA VAL A 41 5.41 10.29 -6.97
C VAL A 41 5.23 11.76 -6.64
N PHE A 42 4.72 12.09 -5.45
CA PHE A 42 4.45 13.46 -5.03
C PHE A 42 5.72 14.31 -4.95
N VAL A 43 6.80 13.78 -4.35
CA VAL A 43 8.10 14.45 -4.35
C VAL A 43 8.62 14.65 -5.78
N GLY A 44 8.49 13.64 -6.65
CA GLY A 44 8.83 13.76 -8.06
C GLY A 44 8.04 14.87 -8.77
N LEU A 45 6.74 14.97 -8.53
CA LEU A 45 5.90 16.06 -9.06
C LEU A 45 6.38 17.43 -8.56
N LEU A 46 6.74 17.56 -7.28
CA LEU A 46 7.23 18.81 -6.71
C LEU A 46 8.56 19.27 -7.33
N VAL A 47 9.45 18.32 -7.64
CA VAL A 47 10.77 18.61 -8.23
C VAL A 47 10.66 18.92 -9.73
N ILE A 48 9.84 18.16 -10.46
CA ILE A 48 9.80 18.22 -11.93
C ILE A 48 8.85 19.33 -12.42
N ILE A 49 7.71 19.54 -11.74
CA ILE A 49 6.68 20.47 -12.23
C ILE A 49 6.98 21.90 -11.78
N ARG A 50 7.20 22.77 -12.75
CA ARG A 50 7.30 24.22 -12.52
C ARG A 50 5.99 24.77 -11.95
N LYS A 51 6.07 25.65 -10.96
CA LYS A 51 4.89 26.22 -10.27
C LYS A 51 3.98 27.07 -11.15
N THR A 52 4.51 27.60 -12.25
CA THR A 52 3.76 28.36 -13.26
C THR A 52 3.05 27.47 -14.29
N SER A 53 3.34 26.16 -14.32
CA SER A 53 2.70 25.21 -15.23
C SER A 53 1.25 24.93 -14.81
N PRO A 54 0.31 24.73 -15.76
CA PRO A 54 -1.02 24.24 -15.44
C PRO A 54 -1.00 22.90 -14.70
N LEU A 55 0.04 22.08 -14.90
CA LEU A 55 0.21 20.80 -14.21
C LEU A 55 0.46 20.94 -12.70
N ASN A 56 0.78 22.14 -12.20
CA ASN A 56 0.94 22.40 -10.77
C ASN A 56 -0.33 22.10 -9.97
N VAL A 57 -1.50 22.01 -10.65
CA VAL A 57 -2.76 21.54 -10.04
C VAL A 57 -2.61 20.20 -9.34
N LEU A 58 -1.79 19.27 -9.87
CA LEU A 58 -1.57 17.94 -9.28
C LEU A 58 -0.88 17.99 -7.91
N THR A 59 -0.22 19.09 -7.59
CA THR A 59 0.46 19.28 -6.29
C THR A 59 -0.38 20.07 -5.28
N LYS A 60 -1.61 20.48 -5.65
CA LYS A 60 -2.54 21.20 -4.76
C LYS A 60 -3.30 20.22 -3.88
N SER A 61 -3.61 20.64 -2.65
CA SER A 61 -4.16 19.81 -1.56
C SER A 61 -5.19 18.76 -2.00
N TRP A 62 -6.30 19.16 -2.63
CA TRP A 62 -7.36 18.23 -3.02
C TRP A 62 -6.96 17.27 -4.14
N ALA A 63 -6.23 17.74 -5.15
CA ALA A 63 -5.76 16.88 -6.24
C ALA A 63 -4.73 15.86 -5.74
N SER A 64 -3.82 16.29 -4.87
CA SER A 64 -2.83 15.41 -4.23
C SER A 64 -3.48 14.38 -3.33
N PHE A 65 -4.52 14.77 -2.59
CA PHE A 65 -5.28 13.86 -1.73
C PHE A 65 -6.04 12.80 -2.54
N ILE A 66 -6.63 13.18 -3.67
CA ILE A 66 -7.25 12.23 -4.61
C ILE A 66 -6.20 11.30 -5.20
N LEU A 67 -5.04 11.82 -5.62
CA LEU A 67 -3.93 11.01 -6.14
C LEU A 67 -3.48 9.94 -5.13
N TYR A 68 -3.35 10.31 -3.85
CA TYR A 68 -3.07 9.38 -2.77
C TYR A 68 -4.13 8.26 -2.72
N PHE A 69 -5.42 8.60 -2.68
CA PHE A 69 -6.47 7.59 -2.62
C PHE A 69 -6.56 6.69 -3.85
N VAL A 70 -6.25 7.22 -5.04
CA VAL A 70 -6.17 6.40 -6.25
C VAL A 70 -5.06 5.36 -6.11
N ILE A 71 -3.88 5.77 -5.62
CA ILE A 71 -2.75 4.85 -5.38
C ILE A 71 -3.11 3.81 -4.31
N GLU A 72 -3.69 4.22 -3.18
CA GLU A 72 -4.15 3.31 -2.12
C GLU A 72 -5.18 2.31 -2.62
N THR A 73 -6.17 2.78 -3.37
CA THR A 73 -7.21 1.92 -3.93
C THR A 73 -6.58 0.88 -4.85
N ILE A 74 -5.64 1.28 -5.73
CA ILE A 74 -4.92 0.34 -6.58
C ILE A 74 -4.12 -0.66 -5.75
N ALA A 75 -3.40 -0.21 -4.72
CA ALA A 75 -2.61 -1.09 -3.85
C ALA A 75 -3.48 -2.15 -3.17
N LEU A 76 -4.63 -1.75 -2.63
CA LEU A 76 -5.58 -2.67 -1.99
C LEU A 76 -6.27 -3.60 -3.01
N LEU A 77 -6.58 -3.13 -4.22
CA LEU A 77 -7.09 -3.97 -5.29
C LEU A 77 -6.06 -5.03 -5.71
N VAL A 78 -4.77 -4.69 -5.75
CA VAL A 78 -3.69 -5.65 -6.02
C VAL A 78 -3.59 -6.68 -4.90
N VAL A 79 -3.72 -6.29 -3.63
CA VAL A 79 -3.75 -7.26 -2.52
C VAL A 79 -4.96 -8.18 -2.64
N LEU A 80 -6.15 -7.63 -2.91
CA LEU A 80 -7.40 -8.38 -2.92
C LEU A 80 -7.52 -9.31 -4.13
N PHE A 81 -7.09 -8.87 -5.32
CA PHE A 81 -7.31 -9.56 -6.59
C PHE A 81 -6.03 -10.07 -7.27
N GLY A 82 -4.85 -9.62 -6.84
CA GLY A 82 -3.56 -10.02 -7.44
C GLY A 82 -3.03 -11.37 -6.98
N GLY A 83 -3.82 -12.15 -6.23
CA GLY A 83 -3.43 -13.48 -5.73
C GLY A 83 -2.52 -13.46 -4.50
N LEU A 84 -2.18 -12.29 -3.94
CA LEU A 84 -1.29 -12.20 -2.78
C LEU A 84 -1.85 -12.92 -1.54
N LEU A 85 -3.17 -12.91 -1.36
CA LEU A 85 -3.83 -13.62 -0.26
C LEU A 85 -3.63 -15.15 -0.28
N THR A 86 -3.30 -15.76 -1.42
CA THR A 86 -3.08 -17.22 -1.51
C THR A 86 -1.64 -17.63 -1.20
N THR A 87 -0.76 -16.64 -0.98
CA THR A 87 0.68 -16.85 -0.76
C THR A 87 1.07 -16.93 0.72
N VAL A 88 0.10 -16.74 1.63
CA VAL A 88 0.31 -16.50 3.07
C VAL A 88 -0.49 -17.42 3.96
#